data_AF-A0A1I5F6R8-F1
#
_entry.id   AF-A0A1I5F6R8-F1
#
_cell.length_a   1.000
_cell.length_b   1.000
_cell.length_c   1.000
_cell.angle_alpha   90.00
_cell.angle_beta   90.00
_cell.angle_gamma   90.00
#
_symmetry.space_group_name_H-M   'P 1'
#
loop_
_entity.id
_entity.type
_entity.pdbx_description
1 polymer ?
#
loop_
_entity_poly.entity_id
_entity_poly.type
_entity_poly.pdbx_seq_one_letter_code
_entity_poly.pdbx_strand_id
1 'polypeptide(L)'
;MEKFQALEKLRECRLVFTVTSGRSGSKLLTQLASKIPDIKAVHEGRPRMNYVMRGIQGYPEAAKWWLESEMYPTIAAELDLPVYLETSHLFCKGFVEPTLELGLKPQVMSSDKAPKRGGRKPVFN
;
A
#
# COMPACT_ATOMS: atom_id res chain seq x y z
N MET A 1 -17.03 12.46 5.74
CA MET A 1 -17.59 11.09 5.73
C MET A 1 -17.39 10.53 7.12
N GLU A 2 -18.43 9.97 7.73
CA GLU A 2 -18.29 9.34 9.06
C GLU A 2 -17.36 8.12 8.97
N LYS A 3 -16.58 7.85 10.03
CA LYS A 3 -15.55 6.77 10.04
C LYS A 3 -16.13 5.41 9.63
N PHE A 4 -17.32 5.11 10.14
CA PHE A 4 -18.04 3.87 9.85
C PHE A 4 -18.38 3.74 8.35
N GLN A 5 -18.84 4.84 7.73
CA GLN A 5 -19.18 4.85 6.30
C GLN A 5 -17.95 4.64 5.41
N ALA A 6 -16.79 5.17 5.82
CA ALA A 6 -15.55 4.96 5.10
C ALA A 6 -15.16 3.47 5.10
N LEU A 7 -15.19 2.81 6.25
CA LEU A 7 -14.84 1.39 6.35
C LEU A 7 -15.79 0.50 5.56
N GLU A 8 -17.12 0.75 5.60
CA GLU A 8 -18.07 -0.03 4.79
C GLU A 8 -17.77 0.12 3.29
N LYS A 9 -17.54 1.35 2.81
CA LYS A 9 -17.18 1.59 1.40
C LYS A 9 -15.90 0.85 1.00
N LEU A 10 -14.91 0.80 1.89
CA LEU A 10 -13.65 0.10 1.62
C LEU A 10 -13.78 -1.43 1.72
N ARG A 11 -14.79 -1.98 2.41
CA ARG A 11 -15.07 -3.43 2.40
C ARG A 11 -15.63 -3.91 1.07
N GLU A 12 -16.38 -3.05 0.39
CA GLU A 12 -16.87 -3.32 -0.97
C GLU A 12 -15.80 -3.10 -2.04
N CYS A 13 -14.72 -2.37 -1.70
CA CYS A 13 -13.59 -2.13 -2.57
C CYS A 13 -12.55 -3.26 -2.49
N ARG A 14 -11.96 -3.58 -3.64
CA ARG A 14 -10.73 -4.39 -3.66
C ARG A 14 -9.53 -3.51 -3.35
N LEU A 15 -9.08 -3.55 -2.09
CA LEU A 15 -7.85 -2.89 -1.65
C LEU A 15 -6.63 -3.73 -2.03
N VAL A 16 -5.70 -3.14 -2.79
CA VAL A 16 -4.44 -3.75 -3.19
C VAL A 16 -3.31 -2.84 -2.75
N PHE A 17 -2.37 -3.39 -1.98
CA PHE A 17 -1.15 -2.71 -1.56
C PHE A 17 0.05 -3.46 -2.09
N THR A 18 1.07 -2.73 -2.54
CA THR A 18 2.33 -3.38 -2.91
C THR A 18 3.21 -3.61 -1.69
N VAL A 19 4.01 -4.66 -1.76
CA VAL A 19 5.17 -4.87 -0.88
C VAL A 19 6.37 -4.98 -1.78
N THR A 20 7.25 -3.99 -1.75
CA THR A 20 8.40 -3.92 -2.64
C THR A 20 9.65 -3.58 -1.88
N SER A 21 10.78 -4.12 -2.33
CA SER A 21 12.08 -3.54 -2.01
C SER A 21 12.17 -2.16 -2.71
N GLY A 22 12.41 -1.09 -1.95
CA GLY A 22 12.40 0.28 -2.49
C GLY A 22 13.27 0.43 -3.76
N ARG A 23 12.82 1.25 -4.72
CA ARG A 23 13.41 1.40 -6.08
C ARG A 23 13.19 0.20 -7.03
N SER A 24 12.11 -0.54 -6.84
CA SER A 24 11.67 -1.65 -7.71
C SER A 24 10.99 -1.23 -9.01
N GLY A 25 10.56 0.03 -9.14
CA GLY A 25 9.73 0.49 -10.26
C GLY A 25 8.25 0.67 -9.91
N SER A 26 7.92 0.80 -8.62
CA SER A 26 6.56 1.06 -8.12
C SER A 26 5.86 2.22 -8.84
N LYS A 27 6.57 3.31 -9.17
CA LYS A 27 6.01 4.43 -9.95
C LYS A 27 5.55 4.01 -11.36
N LEU A 28 6.32 3.16 -12.04
CA LEU A 28 5.93 2.63 -13.35
C LEU A 28 4.69 1.74 -13.22
N LEU A 29 4.64 0.89 -12.19
CA LEU A 29 3.47 0.07 -11.89
C LEU A 29 2.23 0.93 -11.67
N THR A 30 2.33 2.04 -10.93
CA THR A 30 1.22 2.99 -10.76
C THR A 30 0.74 3.53 -12.10
N GLN A 31 1.67 3.97 -12.96
CA GLN A 31 1.35 4.56 -14.25
C GLN A 31 0.67 3.57 -15.21
N LEU A 32 1.08 2.31 -15.18
CA LEU A 32 0.47 1.25 -15.98
C LEU A 32 -0.91 0.89 -15.43
N ALA A 33 -1.02 0.72 -14.11
CA ALA A 33 -2.28 0.38 -13.46
C ALA A 33 -3.33 1.50 -13.62
N SER A 34 -2.92 2.77 -13.63
CA SER A 34 -3.82 3.91 -13.85
C SER A 34 -4.41 3.98 -15.26
N LYS A 35 -3.99 3.12 -16.19
CA LYS A 35 -4.59 2.98 -17.52
C LYS A 35 -5.71 1.94 -17.56
N ILE A 36 -5.86 1.15 -16.50
CA ILE A 36 -6.92 0.16 -16.38
C ILE A 36 -8.17 0.89 -15.85
N PRO A 37 -9.32 0.86 -16.56
CA PRO A 37 -10.50 1.66 -16.22
C PRO A 37 -11.03 1.47 -14.80
N ASP A 38 -10.89 0.27 -14.25
CA ASP A 38 -11.48 -0.11 -12.96
C ASP A 38 -10.54 0.12 -11.76
N ILE A 39 -9.34 0.65 -11.99
CA ILE A 39 -8.30 0.75 -10.97
C ILE A 39 -7.95 2.21 -10.66
N LYS A 40 -8.19 2.61 -9.41
CA LYS A 40 -7.61 3.81 -8.81
C LYS A 40 -6.20 3.49 -8.32
N ALA A 41 -5.20 3.77 -9.14
CA ALA A 41 -3.79 3.55 -8.80
C ALA A 41 -3.12 4.82 -8.27
N VAL A 42 -2.45 4.73 -7.11
CA VAL A 42 -1.69 5.83 -6.51
C VAL A 42 -0.28 5.39 -6.09
N HIS A 43 0.67 6.32 -6.13
CA HIS A 43 2.04 6.11 -5.68
C HIS A 43 2.27 6.89 -4.39
N GLU A 44 2.53 6.19 -3.29
CA GLU A 44 2.65 6.78 -1.96
C GLU A 44 1.48 7.75 -1.68
N GLY A 45 0.27 7.17 -1.63
CA GLY A 45 -1.00 7.88 -1.51
C GLY A 45 -1.03 8.84 -0.31
N ARG A 46 -1.91 9.84 -0.37
CA ARG A 46 -2.13 10.73 0.76
C ARG A 46 -3.28 10.19 1.64
N PRO A 47 -3.19 10.32 2.97
CA PRO A 47 -2.02 10.75 3.75
C PRO A 47 -0.88 9.72 3.70
N ARG A 48 0.38 10.19 3.69
CA ARG A 48 1.52 9.31 3.44
C ARG A 48 1.93 8.55 4.70
N MET A 49 2.08 7.23 4.57
CA MET A 49 2.52 6.35 5.66
C MET A 49 3.86 6.76 6.29
N ASN A 50 4.77 7.37 5.53
CA ASN A 50 6.09 7.80 6.03
C ASN A 50 6.03 8.79 7.20
N TYR A 51 4.93 9.55 7.32
CA TYR A 51 4.76 10.52 8.41
C TYR A 51 4.54 9.88 9.78
N VAL A 52 3.99 8.66 9.81
CA VAL A 52 3.66 7.96 11.07
C VAL A 52 4.60 6.79 11.37
N MET A 53 5.45 6.39 10.42
CA MET A 53 6.38 5.26 10.55
C MET A 53 7.20 5.26 11.85
N ARG A 54 7.73 6.41 12.28
CA ARG A 54 8.54 6.48 13.51
C ARG A 54 7.72 6.23 14.77
N GLY A 55 6.46 6.70 14.80
CA GLY A 55 5.58 6.50 15.94
C GLY A 55 5.09 5.07 16.05
N ILE A 56 4.72 4.47 14.91
CA ILE A 56 4.15 3.12 14.85
C ILE A 56 5.15 2.05 15.29
N GLN A 57 6.44 2.23 15.01
CA GLN A 57 7.48 1.28 15.44
C GLN A 57 7.58 1.13 16.96
N GLY A 58 7.21 2.16 17.73
CA GLY A 58 7.15 2.10 19.19
C GLY A 58 5.77 1.79 19.75
N TYR A 59 4.71 2.10 19.00
CA TYR A 59 3.32 2.00 19.45
C TYR A 59 2.41 1.50 18.31
N PRO A 60 2.22 0.17 18.17
CA PRO A 60 1.41 -0.41 17.10
C PRO A 60 -0.04 0.11 17.04
N GLU A 61 -0.65 0.41 18.19
CA GLU A 61 -2.01 0.98 18.27
C GLU A 61 -2.15 2.32 17.54
N ALA A 62 -1.06 3.10 17.45
CA ALA A 62 -1.06 4.36 16.70
C ALA A 62 -1.30 4.13 15.20
N ALA A 63 -0.91 2.97 14.66
CA ALA A 63 -1.16 2.62 13.26
C ALA A 63 -2.65 2.44 13.02
N LYS A 64 -3.33 1.69 13.90
CA LYS A 64 -4.76 1.44 13.81
C LYS A 64 -5.55 2.74 13.87
N TRP A 65 -5.26 3.57 14.86
CA TRP A 65 -5.89 4.88 15.00
C TRP A 65 -5.70 5.74 13.75
N TRP A 66 -4.47 5.84 13.23
CA TRP A 66 -4.17 6.67 12.07
C TRP A 66 -4.82 6.14 10.78
N LEU A 67 -4.85 4.83 10.60
CA LEU A 67 -5.55 4.20 9.49
C LEU A 67 -7.05 4.52 9.53
N GLU A 68 -7.66 4.39 10.70
CA GLU A 68 -9.09 4.63 10.91
C GLU A 68 -9.47 6.12 10.82
N SER A 69 -8.63 7.03 11.35
CA SER A 69 -8.95 8.45 11.44
C SER A 69 -8.52 9.25 10.20
N GLU A 70 -7.40 8.88 9.57
CA GLU A 70 -6.81 9.67 8.49
C GLU A 70 -6.84 8.93 7.14
N MET A 71 -6.20 7.76 7.08
CA MET A 71 -5.90 7.12 5.79
C MET A 71 -7.16 6.61 5.09
N TYR A 72 -7.95 5.77 5.77
CA TYR A 72 -9.14 5.16 5.18
C TYR A 72 -10.26 6.14 4.86
N PRO A 73 -10.55 7.16 5.70
CA PRO A 73 -11.47 8.21 5.32
C PRO A 73 -11.04 8.95 4.04
N THR A 74 -9.73 9.21 3.88
CA THR A 74 -9.20 9.87 2.67
C THR A 74 -9.34 8.99 1.44
N ILE A 75 -8.94 7.71 1.53
CA ILE A 75 -9.12 6.74 0.44
C ILE A 75 -10.61 6.64 0.07
N ALA A 76 -11.49 6.44 1.04
CA ALA A 76 -12.92 6.29 0.80
C ALA A 76 -13.54 7.54 0.16
N ALA A 77 -13.09 8.74 0.52
CA ALA A 77 -13.54 9.99 -0.07
C ALA A 77 -13.13 10.13 -1.55
N GLU A 78 -11.92 9.69 -1.91
CA GLU A 78 -11.38 9.79 -3.27
C GLU A 78 -11.73 8.57 -4.15
N LEU A 79 -12.27 7.51 -3.56
CA LEU A 79 -12.57 6.26 -4.25
C LEU A 79 -13.83 6.38 -5.11
N ASP A 80 -13.62 6.30 -6.41
CA ASP A 80 -14.64 6.32 -7.47
C ASP A 80 -14.65 5.04 -8.33
N LEU A 81 -13.75 4.10 -8.03
CA LEU A 81 -13.52 2.87 -8.80
C LEU A 81 -13.54 1.64 -7.88
N PRO A 82 -13.85 0.44 -8.41
CA PRO A 82 -14.00 -0.77 -7.59
C PRO A 82 -12.67 -1.31 -7.02
N VAL A 83 -11.53 -0.93 -7.59
CA VAL A 83 -10.20 -1.36 -7.14
C VAL A 83 -9.36 -0.15 -6.74
N TYR A 84 -8.79 -0.19 -5.54
CA TYR A 84 -7.77 0.76 -5.09
C TYR A 84 -6.41 0.07 -5.06
N LEU A 85 -5.42 0.62 -5.75
CA LEU A 85 -4.04 0.15 -5.74
C LEU A 85 -3.13 1.23 -5.19
N GLU A 86 -2.55 1.00 -4.02
CA GLU A 86 -1.44 1.81 -3.52
C GLU A 86 -0.11 1.11 -3.72
N THR A 87 0.75 1.79 -4.46
CA THR A 87 2.13 1.38 -4.67
C THR A 87 3.03 2.08 -3.65
N SER A 88 3.29 1.40 -2.53
CA SER A 88 4.17 1.83 -1.44
C SER A 88 5.03 0.67 -0.97
N HIS A 89 6.19 0.96 -0.38
CA HIS A 89 7.05 -0.05 0.25
C HIS A 89 6.88 -0.06 1.78
N LEU A 90 5.94 0.74 2.30
CA LEU A 90 5.75 0.98 3.73
C LEU A 90 4.60 0.18 4.32
N PHE A 91 3.64 -0.28 3.50
CA PHE A 91 2.46 -0.99 4.01
C PHE A 91 2.82 -2.24 4.84
N CYS A 92 3.82 -3.01 4.41
CA CYS A 92 4.31 -4.18 5.16
C CYS A 92 5.07 -3.85 6.47
N LYS A 93 5.27 -2.57 6.80
CA LYS A 93 6.06 -2.16 7.97
C LYS A 93 5.16 -1.79 9.16
N GLY A 94 4.11 -2.57 9.38
CA GLY A 94 3.21 -2.44 10.54
C GLY A 94 1.81 -1.92 10.25
N PHE A 95 1.35 -1.90 8.98
CA PHE A 95 -0.04 -1.55 8.65
C PHE A 95 -0.90 -2.75 8.27
N VAL A 96 -0.33 -3.93 8.03
CA VAL A 96 -1.08 -5.12 7.59
C VAL A 96 -2.02 -5.58 8.70
N GLU A 97 -1.49 -5.80 9.90
CA GLU A 97 -2.25 -6.32 11.04
C GLU A 97 -3.36 -5.35 11.48
N PRO A 98 -3.08 -4.04 11.68
CA PRO A 98 -4.14 -3.07 11.99
C PRO A 98 -5.25 -2.99 10.92
N THR A 99 -4.90 -3.19 9.65
CA THR A 99 -5.90 -3.19 8.56
C THR A 99 -6.84 -4.38 8.68
N LEU A 100 -6.30 -5.56 8.99
CA LEU A 100 -7.09 -6.77 9.20
C LEU A 100 -7.99 -6.63 10.43
N GLU A 101 -7.48 -6.04 11.52
CA GLU A 101 -8.27 -5.79 12.73
C GLU A 101 -9.43 -4.82 12.51
N LEU A 102 -9.31 -3.88 11.55
CA LEU A 102 -10.40 -2.99 11.14
C LEU A 102 -11.45 -3.69 10.25
N GLY A 103 -11.29 -5.00 10.00
CA GLY A 103 -12.21 -5.82 9.23
C GLY A 103 -12.07 -5.64 7.71
N LEU A 104 -10.96 -5.05 7.25
CA LEU A 104 -10.64 -4.93 5.83
C LEU A 104 -9.83 -6.15 5.37
N LYS A 105 -9.86 -6.43 4.05
CA LYS A 105 -9.20 -7.58 3.44
C LYS A 105 -8.20 -7.13 2.37
N PRO A 106 -7.05 -6.56 2.76
CA PRO A 106 -6.08 -6.04 1.82
C PRO A 106 -5.43 -7.20 1.06
N GLN A 107 -5.28 -7.03 -0.26
CA GLN A 107 -4.46 -7.91 -1.07
C GLN A 107 -3.06 -7.33 -1.18
N VAL A 108 -2.05 -8.19 -1.06
CA VAL A 108 -0.66 -7.78 -1.13
C VAL A 108 -0.04 -8.27 -2.42
N MET A 109 0.56 -7.35 -3.18
CA MET A 109 1.31 -7.65 -4.39
C MET A 109 2.81 -7.46 -4.15
N SER A 110 3.61 -8.52 -4.30
CA SER A 110 5.07 -8.38 -4.30
C SER A 110 5.59 -8.10 -5.70
N SER A 111 6.56 -7.17 -5.81
CA SER A 111 7.34 -6.97 -7.02
C SER A 111 8.80 -6.84 -6.65
N ASP A 112 9.54 -7.92 -6.88
CA ASP A 112 10.98 -7.97 -6.71
C ASP A 112 11.65 -7.88 -8.07
N LYS A 113 12.64 -7.00 -8.19
CA LYS A 113 13.60 -7.11 -9.28
C LYS A 113 14.42 -8.38 -9.04
N ALA A 114 14.55 -9.22 -10.06
CA ALA A 114 15.50 -10.31 -10.03
C ALA A 114 16.87 -9.78 -9.54
N PRO A 115 17.53 -10.46 -8.58
CA PRO A 115 18.84 -10.04 -8.12
C PRO A 115 19.74 -9.90 -9.34
N LYS A 116 20.47 -8.77 -9.44
CA LYS A 116 21.49 -8.63 -10.47
C LYS A 116 22.40 -9.84 -10.32
N ARG A 117 22.40 -10.76 -11.30
CA ARG A 117 23.40 -11.84 -11.35
C ARG A 117 24.75 -11.15 -11.28
N GLY A 118 25.39 -11.21 -10.12
CA GLY A 118 26.73 -10.70 -9.96
C GLY A 118 27.58 -11.41 -11.00
N GLY A 119 28.13 -10.65 -11.93
CA GLY A 119 29.05 -11.18 -12.92
C GLY A 119 30.29 -11.69 -12.20
N ARG A 120 30.28 -12.96 -11.77
CA ARG A 120 31.54 -13.68 -11.63
C ARG A 120 32.09 -13.77 -13.04
N LYS A 121 33.14 -12.99 -13.32
CA LYS A 121 33.98 -13.26 -14.48
C LYS A 121 34.39 -14.74 -14.40
N PRO A 122 34.26 -15.53 -15.48
CA PRO A 122 34.84 -16.86 -15.47
C PRO A 122 36.33 -16.70 -15.21
N VAL A 123 36.79 -17.23 -14.09
CA VAL A 123 38.21 -17.47 -13.86
C VAL A 123 38.52 -18.70 -14.69
N PHE A 124 39.02 -18.49 -15.91
CA PHE A 124 39.65 -19.57 -16.66
C PHE A 124 40.99 -19.83 -15.98
N ASN A 125 41.12 -21.01 -15.41
CA ASN A 125 42.39 -21.57 -14.92
C ASN A 125 42.91 -22.54 -15.96
#